data_AF-A0AAV4BP36-F1
#
_entry.id   AF-A0AAV4BP36-F1
#
_cell.length_a   1.000
_cell.length_b   1.000
_cell.length_c   1.000
_cell.angle_alpha   90.00
_cell.angle_beta   90.00
_cell.angle_gamma   90.00
#
_symmetry.space_group_name_H-M   'P 1'
#
loop_
_entity.id
_entity.type
_entity.pdbx_description
1 polymer ?
#
loop_
_entity_poly.entity_id
_entity_poly.type
_entity_poly.pdbx_seq_one_letter_code
_entity_poly.pdbx_strand_id
1 'polypeptide(L)'
;MRSFADKMNDYIDIVMGETDTSSGDQPNGIDVQCDRCLKWRRLPDTVDEDALPEKWYCHNNPDINYNRCNIPEETDDEAEVPKIKAVKKKQELQKLQQQISEKEAEKKVCSKT
;
A
#
# COMPACT_ATOMS: atom_id res chain seq x y z
N MET A 1 -18.53 -15.52 -9.84
CA MET A 1 -17.26 -14.80 -9.63
C MET A 1 -17.36 -14.15 -8.27
N ARG A 2 -16.40 -14.36 -7.36
CA ARG A 2 -16.41 -13.68 -6.06
C ARG A 2 -16.27 -12.18 -6.26
N SER A 3 -17.03 -11.38 -5.52
CA SER A 3 -17.01 -9.93 -5.65
C SER A 3 -15.70 -9.36 -5.12
N PHE A 4 -15.39 -8.13 -5.51
CA PHE A 4 -14.24 -7.41 -4.94
C PHE A 4 -14.35 -7.28 -3.41
N ALA A 5 -15.58 -7.12 -2.89
CA ALA A 5 -15.84 -7.09 -1.45
C ALA A 5 -15.48 -8.42 -0.77
N ASP A 6 -15.84 -9.55 -1.39
CA ASP A 6 -15.50 -10.88 -0.85
C ASP A 6 -13.98 -11.10 -0.85
N LYS A 7 -13.29 -10.61 -1.88
CA LYS A 7 -11.83 -10.69 -1.97
C LYS A 7 -11.12 -9.76 -0.98
N MET A 8 -11.73 -8.62 -0.64
CA MET A 8 -11.23 -7.70 0.38
C MET A 8 -11.42 -8.28 1.77
N ASN A 9 -12.56 -8.95 2.03
CA ASN A 9 -12.82 -9.62 3.30
C ASN A 9 -11.90 -10.83 3.52
N ASP A 10 -11.70 -11.66 2.49
CA ASP A 10 -10.72 -12.77 2.53
C ASP A 10 -9.30 -12.24 2.80
N TYR A 11 -8.95 -11.06 2.27
CA TYR A 11 -7.65 -10.42 2.51
C TYR A 11 -7.53 -9.86 3.94
N ILE A 12 -8.60 -9.24 4.47
CA ILE A 12 -8.64 -8.74 5.84
C ILE A 12 -8.54 -9.88 6.86
N ASP A 13 -9.17 -11.02 6.59
CA ASP A 13 -9.11 -12.22 7.45
C ASP A 13 -7.71 -12.86 7.43
N ILE A 14 -7.02 -12.84 6.29
CA ILE A 14 -5.63 -13.33 6.17
C ILE A 14 -4.62 -12.37 6.84
N VAL A 15 -4.88 -11.06 6.83
CA VAL A 15 -3.96 -10.03 7.35
C VAL A 15 -4.21 -9.71 8.82
N MET A 16 -5.45 -9.78 9.30
CA MET A 16 -5.84 -9.49 10.69
C MET A 16 -6.22 -10.75 11.49
N GLY A 17 -5.94 -11.94 10.96
CA GLY A 17 -6.39 -13.23 11.47
C GLY A 17 -5.63 -13.84 12.64
N GLU A 18 -4.86 -13.07 13.41
CA GLU A 18 -4.35 -13.45 14.75
C GLU A 18 -4.14 -12.19 15.60
N THR A 19 -5.21 -11.51 16.02
CA THR A 19 -5.13 -10.55 17.14
C THR A 19 -5.76 -11.17 18.38
N ASP A 20 -5.03 -12.07 19.02
CA ASP A 20 -5.31 -12.43 20.41
C ASP A 20 -5.17 -11.18 21.26
N THR A 21 -6.31 -10.71 21.74
CA THR A 21 -6.40 -9.66 22.75
C THR A 21 -5.91 -10.24 24.07
N SER A 22 -4.60 -10.32 24.28
CA SER A 22 -3.94 -10.28 25.59
C SER A 22 -2.42 -10.41 25.41
N SER A 23 -1.70 -9.47 26.03
CA SER A 23 -0.29 -9.57 26.45
C SER A 23 0.80 -9.54 25.37
N GLY A 24 1.25 -8.32 25.06
CA GLY A 24 2.67 -8.04 24.77
C GLY A 24 3.11 -8.18 23.32
N ASP A 25 2.35 -7.61 22.38
CA ASP A 25 2.84 -7.39 21.02
C ASP A 25 3.73 -6.14 21.04
N GLN A 26 5.01 -6.32 20.74
CA GLN A 26 6.01 -5.25 20.78
C GLN A 26 5.54 -4.07 19.93
N PRO A 27 5.59 -2.82 20.43
CA PRO A 27 5.11 -1.70 19.67
C PRO A 27 5.98 -1.55 18.43
N ASN A 28 5.37 -1.76 17.28
CA ASN A 28 5.83 -1.23 16.00
C ASN A 28 6.11 0.25 16.26
N GLY A 29 7.38 0.67 16.25
CA GLY A 29 7.80 1.98 16.76
C GLY A 29 6.90 3.13 16.30
N ILE A 30 6.59 4.04 17.23
CA ILE A 30 5.58 5.09 17.09
C ILE A 30 5.99 6.09 16.00
N ASP A 31 5.07 6.38 15.09
CA ASP A 31 5.25 7.41 14.07
C ASP A 31 4.43 8.65 14.42
N VAL A 32 5.09 9.82 14.41
CA VAL A 32 4.45 11.10 14.71
C VAL A 32 4.53 12.06 13.52
N GLN A 33 3.45 12.79 13.27
CA GLN A 33 3.39 13.79 12.20
C GLN A 33 3.86 15.16 12.70
N CYS A 34 4.74 15.81 11.93
CA CYS A 34 5.17 17.17 12.21
C CYS A 34 4.13 18.21 11.79
N ASP A 35 3.64 19.04 12.72
CA ASP A 35 2.67 20.12 12.46
C ASP A 35 3.16 21.20 11.47
N ARG A 36 4.48 21.32 11.27
CA ARG A 36 5.07 22.32 10.35
C ARG A 36 5.21 21.82 8.93
N CYS A 37 5.70 20.59 8.75
CA CYS A 37 6.09 20.08 7.44
C CYS A 37 5.31 18.85 6.99
N LEU A 38 4.42 18.36 7.85
CA LEU A 38 3.51 17.23 7.65
C LEU A 38 4.20 15.90 7.33
N LYS A 39 5.53 15.82 7.52
CA LYS A 39 6.31 14.58 7.43
C LYS A 39 6.12 13.73 8.67
N TRP A 40 6.15 12.44 8.47
CA TRP A 40 6.17 11.43 9.50
C TRP A 40 7.59 11.19 9.98
N ARG A 41 7.72 10.94 11.29
CA ARG A 41 8.98 10.74 11.97
C ARG A 41 8.81 9.60 12.95
N ARG A 42 9.71 8.62 12.85
CA ARG A 42 9.73 7.50 13.77
C ARG A 42 10.36 7.91 15.08
N LEU A 43 9.69 7.59 16.18
CA LEU A 43 10.19 7.76 17.53
C LEU A 43 10.68 6.41 18.10
N PRO A 44 11.67 6.43 19.00
CA PRO A 44 12.09 5.23 19.70
C PRO A 44 10.94 4.64 20.54
N ASP A 45 10.92 3.32 20.68
CA ASP A 45 9.93 2.57 21.47
C ASP A 45 9.89 2.95 22.96
N THR A 46 10.84 3.76 23.42
CA THR A 46 10.88 4.30 24.79
C THR A 46 9.93 5.47 25.02
N VAL A 47 9.33 6.02 23.96
CA VAL A 47 8.39 7.15 24.05
C VAL A 47 6.98 6.60 24.15
N ASP A 48 6.18 7.06 25.11
CA ASP A 48 4.77 6.69 25.21
C ASP A 48 3.91 7.60 24.30
N GLU A 49 2.94 7.03 23.57
CA GLU A 49 2.02 7.78 22.71
C GLU A 49 1.22 8.84 23.50
N ASP A 50 0.75 8.46 24.69
CA ASP A 50 -0.03 9.33 25.59
C ASP A 50 0.79 10.48 26.20
N ALA A 51 2.13 10.37 26.16
CA ALA A 51 3.03 11.40 26.67
C ALA A 51 3.42 12.44 25.60
N LEU A 52 2.99 12.26 24.36
CA LEU A 52 3.31 13.19 23.28
C LEU A 52 2.55 14.52 23.46
N PRO A 53 3.20 15.66 23.17
CA PRO A 53 2.54 16.95 23.20
C PRO A 53 1.47 17.05 22.11
N GLU A 54 0.43 17.88 22.33
CA GLU A 54 -0.62 18.16 21.34
C GLU A 54 -0.06 18.67 20.00
N LYS A 55 1.07 19.38 20.04
CA LYS A 55 1.79 19.84 18.86
C LYS A 55 3.20 19.28 18.85
N TRP A 56 3.59 18.67 17.75
CA TRP A 56 4.90 18.05 17.59
C TRP A 56 5.61 18.55 16.33
N TYR A 57 6.91 18.78 16.43
CA TYR A 57 7.73 19.28 15.33
C TYR A 57 8.99 18.44 15.17
N CYS A 58 9.57 18.42 13.95
CA CYS A 58 10.80 17.63 13.71
C CYS A 58 11.92 17.94 14.70
N HIS A 59 12.05 19.18 15.20
CA HIS A 59 13.10 19.51 16.18
C HIS A 59 12.90 18.86 17.56
N ASN A 60 11.71 18.31 17.83
CA ASN A 60 11.42 17.51 19.01
C ASN A 60 11.85 16.04 18.83
N ASN A 61 12.27 15.64 17.62
CA ASN A 61 12.76 14.30 17.38
C ASN A 61 14.11 14.09 18.08
N PRO A 62 14.25 13.07 18.97
CA PRO A 62 15.54 12.70 19.52
C PRO A 62 16.53 12.19 18.45
N ASP A 63 16.04 11.69 17.30
CA ASP A 63 16.90 11.29 16.20
C ASP A 63 17.45 12.49 15.42
N ILE A 64 18.76 12.71 15.54
CA ILE A 64 19.51 13.78 14.87
C ILE A 64 19.41 13.67 13.35
N ASN A 65 19.26 12.46 12.81
CA ASN A 65 19.15 12.24 11.37
C ASN A 65 17.81 12.69 10.82
N TYR A 66 16.77 12.86 11.66
CA TYR A 66 15.43 13.25 11.22
C TYR A 66 14.85 14.44 12.02
N ASN A 67 15.70 15.16 12.77
CA ASN A 67 15.27 16.27 13.60
C ASN A 67 15.02 17.62 12.88
N ARG A 68 15.07 17.63 11.55
CA ARG A 68 14.82 18.85 10.75
C ARG A 68 13.77 18.61 9.67
N CYS A 69 13.04 19.67 9.32
CA CYS A 69 11.99 19.63 8.31
C CYS A 69 12.51 19.47 6.87
N ASN A 70 13.77 19.84 6.62
CA ASN A 70 14.41 19.72 5.31
C ASN A 70 14.90 18.30 5.01
N ILE A 71 14.93 17.42 6.01
CA ILE A 71 15.31 16.02 5.86
C ILE A 71 14.09 15.28 5.27
N PRO A 72 14.27 14.41 4.25
CA PRO A 72 13.20 13.60 3.70
C PRO A 72 12.57 12.68 4.77
N GLU A 73 11.35 12.24 4.50
CA GLU A 73 10.67 11.21 5.30
C GLU A 73 11.35 9.85 5.10
N GLU A 74 11.30 9.00 6.12
CA GLU A 74 11.74 7.62 6.02
C GLU A 74 10.75 6.86 5.15
N THR A 75 11.16 6.48 3.95
CA THR A 75 10.37 5.63 3.08
C THR A 75 10.62 4.17 3.47
N ASP A 76 9.57 3.46 3.86
CA ASP A 76 9.57 1.99 3.79
C ASP A 76 9.61 1.61 2.30
N ASP A 77 10.82 1.58 1.72
CA ASP A 77 11.07 1.29 0.30
C ASP A 77 10.76 -0.17 -0.12
N GLU A 78 9.75 -0.80 0.47
CA GLU A 78 9.31 -2.17 0.16
C GLU A 78 7.85 -2.22 -0.33
N ALA A 79 7.44 -1.24 -1.13
CA ALA A 79 6.23 -1.35 -1.96
C ALA A 79 6.49 -0.96 -3.41
N GLU A 80 7.58 -1.49 -3.99
CA GLU A 80 7.70 -1.64 -5.44
C GLU A 80 6.56 -2.55 -5.93
N VAL A 81 5.38 -1.98 -6.19
CA VAL A 81 4.27 -2.68 -6.85
C VAL A 81 4.83 -3.25 -8.16
N PRO A 82 4.90 -4.59 -8.36
CA PRO A 82 5.71 -5.16 -9.43
C PRO A 82 5.21 -4.72 -10.81
N LYS A 83 5.91 -3.75 -11.43
CA LYS A 83 5.65 -3.23 -12.79
C LYS A 83 5.57 -4.36 -13.84
N ILE A 84 6.17 -5.51 -13.55
CA ILE A 84 6.17 -6.74 -14.35
C ILE A 84 4.75 -7.31 -14.54
N LYS A 85 3.86 -7.23 -13.53
CA LYS A 85 2.50 -7.79 -13.62
C LYS A 85 1.60 -6.98 -14.56
N ALA A 86 1.80 -5.66 -14.59
CA ALA A 86 1.03 -4.74 -15.45
C ALA A 86 1.35 -4.96 -16.95
N VAL A 87 2.61 -5.24 -17.29
CA VAL A 87 3.04 -5.49 -18.67
C VAL A 87 2.43 -6.78 -19.22
N LYS A 88 2.43 -7.88 -18.44
CA LYS A 88 1.84 -9.16 -18.86
C LYS A 88 0.33 -9.05 -19.13
N LYS A 89 -0.40 -8.36 -18.24
CA LYS A 89 -1.85 -8.16 -18.38
C LYS A 89 -2.21 -7.34 -19.64
N LYS A 90 -1.37 -6.37 -20.03
CA LYS A 90 -1.56 -5.58 -21.25
C LYS A 90 -1.39 -6.42 -22.52
N GLN A 91 -0.41 -7.33 -22.55
CA GLN A 91 -0.19 -8.23 -23.68
C GLN A 91 -1.33 -9.24 -23.87
N GLU A 92 -1.85 -9.81 -22.77
CA GLU A 92 -2.97 -10.75 -22.84
C GLU A 92 -4.26 -10.09 -23.34
N LEU A 93 -4.54 -8.86 -22.91
CA LEU A 93 -5.73 -8.12 -23.34
C LEU A 93 -5.68 -7.78 -24.84
N GLN A 94 -4.51 -7.37 -25.35
CA GLN A 94 -4.31 -7.12 -26.78
C GLN A 94 -4.51 -8.39 -27.61
N LYS A 95 -3.97 -9.53 -27.14
CA LYS A 95 -4.12 -10.82 -27.84
C LYS A 95 -5.59 -11.27 -27.88
N LEU A 96 -6.35 -11.05 -26.81
CA LEU A 96 -7.77 -11.38 -26.75
C LEU A 96 -8.60 -10.49 -27.69
N GLN A 97 -8.31 -9.18 -27.75
CA GLN A 97 -8.96 -8.27 -28.69
C GLN A 97 -8.75 -8.68 -30.15
N GLN A 98 -7.54 -9.10 -30.51
CA GLN A 98 -7.25 -9.57 -31.86
C GLN A 98 -8.04 -10.84 -32.22
N GLN A 99 -8.07 -11.82 -31.31
CA GLN A 99 -8.86 -13.04 -31.53
C GLN A 99 -10.37 -12.80 -31.63
N ILE A 100 -10.89 -11.83 -30.87
CA ILE A 100 -12.30 -11.43 -30.98
C ILE A 100 -12.55 -10.81 -32.36
N SER A 101 -11.68 -9.92 -32.81
CA SER A 101 -11.84 -9.26 -34.12
C SER A 101 -11.77 -10.24 -35.30
N GLU A 102 -10.92 -11.25 -35.23
CA GLU A 102 -10.79 -12.31 -36.25
C GLU A 102 -12.04 -13.19 -36.28
N LYS A 103 -12.53 -13.64 -35.12
CA LYS A 103 -13.77 -14.42 -35.02
C LYS A 103 -15.01 -13.66 -35.48
N GLU A 104 -15.05 -12.34 -35.26
CA GLU A 104 -16.12 -11.48 -35.76
C GLU A 104 -16.05 -11.30 -37.28
N ALA A 105 -14.85 -11.21 -37.86
CA ALA A 105 -14.65 -11.17 -39.31
C ALA A 105 -15.07 -12.50 -39.97
N GLU A 106 -14.70 -13.64 -39.40
CA GLU A 106 -15.07 -14.97 -39.89
C GLU A 106 -16.60 -15.20 -39.83
N LYS A 107 -17.26 -14.78 -38.75
CA LYS A 107 -18.73 -14.83 -38.64
C LYS A 107 -19.44 -13.96 -39.69
N LYS A 108 -18.87 -12.78 -40.03
CA LYS A 108 -19.42 -11.90 -41.07
C LYS A 108 -19.24 -12.46 -42.48
N VAL A 109 -18.21 -13.27 -42.71
CA VAL A 109 -17.95 -13.95 -43.98
C VAL A 109 -18.90 -15.15 -44.17
N CYS A 110 -19.17 -15.91 -43.11
CA CYS A 110 -20.06 -17.08 -43.16
C CYS A 110 -21.56 -16.73 -43.36
N SER A 111 -21.99 -15.52 -42.96
CA SER A 111 -23.40 -15.08 -43.06
C SER A 111 -23.82 -14.55 -44.45
N LYS A 112 -22.97 -14.64 -45.49
CA LYS A 112 -23.23 -14.09 -46.84
C LYS A 112 -23.23 -15.13 -47.98
N THR A 113 -23.29 -16.41 -47.65
CA THR A 113 -23.59 -17.51 -48.60
C THR A 113 -24.95 -18.10 -48.25
#